data_AF-A0A2N3AVS4-F1
#
_entry.id   AF-A0A2N3AVS4-F1
#
_cell.length_a   1.000
_cell.length_b   1.000
_cell.length_c   1.000
_cell.angle_alpha   90.00
_cell.angle_beta   90.00
_cell.angle_gamma   90.00
#
_symmetry.space_group_name_H-M   'P 1'
#
loop_
_entity.id
_entity.type
_entity.pdbx_description
1 polymer ?
#
loop_
_entity_poly.entity_id
_entity_poly.type
_entity_poly.pdbx_seq_one_letter_code
_entity_poly.pdbx_strand_id
1 'polypeptide(L)' 'WTNAYLQPARPVELPQEVAAKFLPASDYERAIAVDYAKMEEVQAAFGERYLSEVK' A
#
# COMPACT_ATOMS: atom_id res chain seq x y z
N TRP A 1 -8.11 -0.62 13.89
CA TRP A 1 -7.55 -0.53 12.53
C TRP A 1 -8.56 -0.98 11.48
N THR A 2 -9.30 -2.07 11.69
CA THR A 2 -10.35 -2.56 10.77
C THR A 2 -11.43 -1.53 10.41
N ASN A 3 -11.90 -0.73 11.38
CA ASN A 3 -12.86 0.36 11.13
C ASN A 3 -12.24 1.62 10.49
N ALA A 4 -10.93 1.63 10.28
CA ALA A 4 -10.20 2.72 9.61
C ALA A 4 -9.85 2.36 8.16
N TYR A 5 -10.47 1.32 7.59
CA TYR A 5 -10.26 0.87 6.21
C TYR A 5 -8.81 0.51 5.88
N LEU A 6 -8.02 0.15 6.90
CA LEU A 6 -6.65 -0.33 6.72
C LEU A 6 -6.66 -1.82 6.41
N GLN A 7 -6.14 -2.19 5.25
CA GLN A 7 -5.97 -3.59 4.87
C GLN A 7 -4.96 -4.25 5.84
N PRO A 8 -5.25 -5.45 6.35
CA PRO A 8 -4.33 -6.13 7.26
C PRO A 8 -3.00 -6.46 6.58
N ALA A 9 -1.88 -6.18 7.26
CA ALA A 9 -0.54 -6.57 6.79
C ALA A 9 -0.22 -8.06 7.02
N ARG A 10 -1.05 -8.76 7.81
CA ARG A 10 -0.94 -10.19 8.11
C ARG A 10 -2.22 -10.90 7.69
N PRO A 11 -2.19 -12.21 7.35
CA PRO A 11 -3.39 -12.97 7.07
C PRO A 11 -4.24 -13.07 8.35
N VAL A 12 -5.32 -12.31 8.40
CA VAL A 12 -6.30 -12.34 9.50
C VAL A 12 -7.69 -12.37 8.89
N GLU A 13 -8.58 -13.15 9.49
CA GLU A 13 -9.97 -13.18 9.07
C GLU A 13 -10.68 -11.91 9.56
N LEU A 14 -11.35 -11.23 8.64
CA LEU A 14 -12.13 -10.04 8.94
C LEU A 14 -13.58 -10.44 9.25
N PRO A 15 -14.23 -9.83 10.28
CA PRO A 15 -15.68 -9.96 10.44
C PRO A 15 -16.41 -9.54 9.16
N GLN A 16 -17.49 -10.24 8.83
CA GLN A 16 -18.20 -10.09 7.55
C GLN A 16 -18.65 -8.63 7.30
N GLU A 17 -19.16 -7.97 8.34
CA GLU A 17 -19.60 -6.58 8.29
C GLU A 17 -18.47 -5.57 8.06
N VAL A 18 -17.24 -5.95 8.39
CA VAL A 18 -16.04 -5.16 8.12
C VAL A 18 -15.53 -5.48 6.71
N ALA A 19 -15.45 -6.76 6.33
CA ALA A 19 -15.01 -7.19 5.00
C ALA A 19 -15.87 -6.57 3.87
N ALA A 20 -17.18 -6.45 4.09
CA ALA A 20 -18.12 -5.81 3.16
C ALA A 20 -17.83 -4.32 2.86
N LYS A 21 -16.94 -3.68 3.62
CA LYS A 21 -16.55 -2.27 3.45
C LYS A 21 -15.28 -2.09 2.62
N PHE A 22 -14.57 -3.16 2.29
CA PHE A 22 -13.34 -3.14 1.50
C PHE A 22 -13.63 -3.36 0.02
N LEU A 23 -12.68 -2.92 -0.83
CA LEU A 23 -12.64 -3.33 -2.24
C LEU A 23 -12.54 -4.86 -2.36
N PRO A 24 -12.93 -5.45 -3.51
CA PRO A 24 -12.76 -6.87 -3.77
C PRO A 24 -11.31 -7.33 -3.60
N ALA A 25 -11.12 -8.58 -3.17
CA ALA A 25 -9.78 -9.15 -2.95
C ALA A 25 -8.88 -9.07 -4.22
N SER A 26 -9.48 -9.20 -5.41
CA SER A 26 -8.81 -9.08 -6.71
C SER A 26 -8.07 -7.75 -6.89
N ASP A 27 -8.59 -6.66 -6.30
CA ASP A 27 -7.99 -5.33 -6.46
C ASP A 27 -6.66 -5.21 -5.68
N TYR A 28 -6.43 -6.10 -4.71
CA TYR A 28 -5.22 -6.17 -3.90
C TYR A 28 -4.21 -7.21 -4.38
N GLU A 29 -4.52 -8.05 -5.38
CA GLU A 29 -3.61 -9.13 -5.82
C GLU A 29 -2.26 -8.61 -6.31
N ARG A 30 -2.23 -7.39 -6.87
CA ARG A 30 -1.00 -6.72 -7.32
C ARG A 30 -0.22 -6.01 -6.20
N ALA A 31 -0.81 -5.91 -5.00
CA ALA A 31 -0.18 -5.22 -3.89
C ALA A 31 0.91 -6.11 -3.30
N ILE A 32 2.14 -5.57 -3.25
CA ILE A 32 3.30 -6.24 -2.68
C ILE A 32 3.90 -5.38 -1.57
N ALA A 33 4.67 -6.00 -0.68
CA ALA A 33 5.43 -5.27 0.32
C ALA A 33 6.51 -4.42 -0.37
N VAL A 34 6.65 -3.18 0.09
CA VAL A 34 7.72 -2.28 -0.36
C VAL A 34 9.03 -2.69 0.31
N ASP A 35 10.10 -2.77 -0.47
CA ASP A 35 11.46 -2.83 0.08
C ASP A 35 11.87 -1.44 0.55
N TYR A 36 11.73 -1.20 1.85
CA TYR A 36 12.05 0.08 2.46
C TYR A 36 13.55 0.37 2.51
N ALA A 37 14.41 -0.65 2.55
CA ALA A 37 15.85 -0.45 2.48
C ALA A 37 16.22 0.09 1.10
N LYS A 38 15.67 -0.51 0.03
CA LYS A 38 15.89 0.01 -1.31
C LYS A 38 15.29 1.40 -1.52
N MET A 39 14.10 1.65 -0.96
CA MET A 39 13.43 2.95 -1.04
C MET A 39 14.28 4.05 -0.41
N GLU A 40 14.86 3.81 0.77
CA GLU A 40 15.73 4.76 1.47
C GLU A 40 16.92 5.20 0.60
N GLU A 41 17.60 4.25 -0.06
CA GLU A 41 18.75 4.52 -0.94
C GLU A 41 18.41 5.47 -2.11
N VAL A 42 17.17 5.46 -2.59
CA VAL A 42 16.78 6.14 -3.86
C VAL A 42 15.80 7.29 -3.66
N GLN A 43 15.26 7.48 -2.45
CA GLN A 43 14.16 8.42 -2.18
C GLN A 43 14.50 9.86 -2.59
N ALA A 44 15.71 10.34 -2.27
CA ALA A 44 16.12 11.71 -2.58
C ALA A 44 16.20 11.94 -4.10
N ALA A 45 16.90 11.05 -4.81
CA ALA A 45 17.06 11.13 -6.27
C ALA A 45 15.72 11.02 -7.02
N PHE A 46 14.78 10.22 -6.51
CA PHE A 46 13.42 10.17 -7.05
C PHE A 46 12.73 11.53 -7.00
N GLY A 47 12.81 12.23 -5.86
CA GLY A 47 12.21 13.55 -5.69
C GLY A 47 12.79 14.60 -6.64
N GLU A 48 14.11 14.61 -6.82
CA GLU A 48 14.80 15.50 -7.77
C GLU A 48 14.33 15.25 -9.20
N ARG A 49 14.29 14.00 -9.64
CA ARG A 49 13.83 13.61 -10.98
C ARG A 49 12.39 13.98 -11.24
N TYR A 50 11.50 13.78 -10.27
CA TYR A 50 10.08 14.14 -10.42
C TYR A 50 9.91 15.64 -10.70
N LEU A 51 10.65 16.49 -9.99
CA LEU A 51 10.59 17.94 -10.18
C LEU A 51 11.18 18.41 -11.51
N SER A 52 12.17 17.70 -12.06
CA SER A 52 12.80 18.06 -13.32
C SER A 52 12.10 17.47 -14.55
N GLU A 53 11.51 16.27 -14.43
CA GLU A 53 11.00 15.50 -15.57
C GLU A 53 9.47 15.52 -15.70
N VAL A 54 8.72 15.77 -14.61
CA VAL A 54 7.25 15.59 -14.60
C VAL A 54 6.46 16.87 -14.36
N LYS A 55 6.98 17.77 -13.51
CA LYS A 55 6.25 18.95 -13.02
C LYS A 55 5.66 19.81 -14.14
#